data_AF-A0A2V7RR45-F1
#
_entry.id   AF-A0A2V7RR45-F1
#
_cell.length_a   1.000
_cell.length_b   1.000
_cell.length_c   1.000
_cell.angle_alpha   90.00
_cell.angle_beta   90.00
_cell.angle_gamma   90.00
#
_symmetry.space_group_name_H-M   'P 1'
#
loop_
_entity.id
_entity.type
_entity.pdbx_description
1 polymer ?
#
loop_
_entity_poly.entity_id
_entity_poly.type
_entity_poly.pdbx_seq_one_letter_code
_entity_poly.pdbx_strand_id
1 'polypeptide(L)'
;MKIMRALVAGIVVVGVASAGHRASAQSPRIDIANAIAWLPSNTETLIVAKGPIDLGETADALSDLSGHLARSVAGGPLGDAKGDVFRLLSGAHIRFAVEGSRAFRAPRGLGLGPYEGCHILAFENVDGPVIDRFMSALETAGAAATRIAGVDAVLVKWRAEEDEWSAFVVRARPDVIVIATSERMLTEVLDRAQRGGGGRAFPRSLQEWAGVDTSASVWAIRHYVPEGSRSDPTSPLTSEQRPANEPDTLAVGMAVSVGGRPGKFVAHYYSTNSQAQAIARRLWSHPREGLTPLFASGPKGDVRISGAPRSADGRSMLALVLLAALGHAIYI
;
A
#
# COMPACT_ATOMS: atom_id res chain seq x y z
N MET A 1 84.55 -33.60 15.03
CA MET A 1 83.53 -33.57 13.96
C MET A 1 82.19 -33.93 14.63
N LYS A 2 81.28 -32.98 14.93
CA LYS A 2 80.21 -32.48 14.04
C LYS A 2 79.51 -33.68 13.35
N ILE A 3 78.27 -34.07 13.64
CA ILE A 3 77.04 -33.28 13.69
C ILE A 3 75.95 -33.96 14.56
N MET A 4 75.20 -33.08 15.23
CA MET A 4 73.99 -33.27 16.02
C MET A 4 72.74 -33.14 15.12
N ARG A 5 71.63 -33.78 15.50
CA ARG A 5 70.19 -33.47 15.23
C ARG A 5 69.44 -34.73 14.78
N ALA A 6 68.17 -34.95 15.09
CA ALA A 6 67.24 -34.44 16.10
C ALA A 6 65.97 -35.29 15.89
N LEU A 7 65.32 -35.66 16.98
CA LEU A 7 64.07 -36.40 17.04
C LEU A 7 62.92 -35.52 16.50
N VAL A 8 62.12 -36.01 15.55
CA VAL A 8 60.86 -35.37 15.14
C VAL A 8 59.71 -36.29 15.53
N ALA A 9 58.95 -35.87 16.54
CA ALA A 9 57.66 -36.43 16.90
C ALA A 9 56.60 -35.87 15.94
N GLY A 10 55.90 -36.76 15.22
CA GLY A 10 54.79 -36.41 14.34
C GLY A 10 53.53 -36.12 15.15
N ILE A 11 53.07 -34.87 15.09
CA ILE A 11 51.74 -34.47 15.57
C ILE A 11 50.74 -34.74 14.45
N VAL A 12 49.78 -35.64 14.71
CA VAL A 12 48.60 -35.86 13.85
C VAL A 12 47.59 -34.76 14.14
N VAL A 13 47.43 -33.82 13.21
CA VAL A 13 46.33 -32.85 13.23
C VAL A 13 45.09 -33.52 12.66
N VAL A 14 44.12 -33.84 13.51
CA VAL A 14 42.78 -34.23 13.11
C VAL A 14 42.07 -32.99 12.59
N GLY A 15 41.88 -32.91 11.26
CA GLY A 15 41.08 -31.88 10.62
C GLY A 15 39.61 -32.06 11.00
N VAL A 16 39.08 -31.17 11.83
CA VAL A 16 37.64 -31.00 12.01
C VAL A 16 37.12 -30.41 10.70
N ALA A 17 36.49 -31.25 9.87
CA ALA A 17 35.73 -30.79 8.72
C ALA A 17 34.57 -29.93 9.24
N SER A 18 34.75 -28.62 9.16
CA SER A 18 33.67 -27.66 9.32
C SER A 18 32.62 -27.99 8.27
N ALA A 19 31.49 -28.55 8.69
CA ALA A 19 30.34 -28.71 7.82
C ALA A 19 29.97 -27.31 7.32
N GLY A 20 30.28 -27.06 6.05
CA GLY A 20 30.13 -25.77 5.42
C GLY A 20 28.72 -25.25 5.60
N HIS A 21 28.62 -23.95 5.82
CA HIS A 21 27.41 -23.18 5.54
C HIS A 21 26.87 -23.65 4.19
N ARG A 22 25.78 -24.42 4.21
CA ARG A 22 24.90 -24.48 3.05
C ARG A 22 24.50 -23.04 2.82
N ALA A 23 24.92 -22.48 1.70
CA ALA A 23 24.33 -21.27 1.17
C ALA A 23 22.83 -21.46 1.25
N SER A 24 22.19 -20.73 2.17
CA SER A 24 20.75 -20.62 2.23
C SER A 24 20.33 -20.25 0.81
N ALA A 25 19.60 -21.13 0.14
CA ALA A 25 18.98 -20.81 -1.13
C ALA A 25 18.13 -19.57 -0.85
N GLN A 26 18.61 -18.39 -1.26
CA GLN A 26 17.89 -17.15 -1.04
C GLN A 26 16.50 -17.36 -1.63
N SER A 27 15.50 -17.37 -0.77
CA SER A 27 14.10 -17.47 -1.22
C SER A 27 13.89 -16.38 -2.26
N PRO A 28 13.26 -16.69 -3.41
CA PRO A 28 13.08 -15.70 -4.46
C PRO A 28 12.43 -14.45 -3.89
N ARG A 29 12.95 -13.28 -4.29
CA ARG A 29 12.41 -11.98 -3.89
C ARG A 29 10.93 -11.93 -4.29
N ILE A 30 10.09 -11.41 -3.40
CA ILE A 30 8.66 -11.26 -3.68
C ILE A 30 8.47 -10.29 -4.86
N ASP A 31 7.51 -10.54 -5.74
CA ASP A 31 7.05 -9.57 -6.74
C ASP A 31 5.65 -9.03 -6.41
N ILE A 32 5.16 -8.07 -7.20
CA ILE A 32 3.84 -7.46 -6.99
C ILE A 32 2.71 -8.50 -7.08
N ALA A 33 2.82 -9.48 -7.97
CA ALA A 33 1.79 -10.49 -8.14
C ALA A 33 1.68 -11.40 -6.90
N ASN A 34 2.83 -11.77 -6.33
CA ASN A 34 2.93 -12.51 -5.07
C ASN A 34 2.41 -11.68 -3.89
N ALA A 35 2.75 -10.39 -3.79
CA ALA A 35 2.24 -9.51 -2.74
C ALA A 35 0.71 -9.37 -2.80
N ILE A 36 0.12 -9.20 -3.99
CA ILE A 36 -1.34 -9.18 -4.17
C ILE A 36 -1.96 -10.53 -3.78
N ALA A 37 -1.26 -11.64 -4.02
CA ALA A 37 -1.76 -12.95 -3.60
C ALA A 37 -1.81 -13.12 -2.07
N TRP A 38 -1.05 -12.34 -1.31
CA TRP A 38 -1.12 -12.34 0.16
C TRP A 38 -2.37 -11.64 0.69
N LEU A 39 -2.93 -10.68 -0.06
CA LEU A 39 -4.13 -9.97 0.34
C LEU A 39 -5.36 -10.89 0.44
N PRO A 40 -6.27 -10.70 1.41
CA PRO A 40 -7.53 -11.43 1.52
C PRO A 40 -8.40 -11.33 0.25
N SER A 41 -9.17 -12.38 -0.04
CA SER A 41 -9.99 -12.43 -1.26
C SER A 41 -11.12 -11.39 -1.32
N ASN A 42 -11.55 -10.87 -0.16
CA ASN A 42 -12.56 -9.82 -0.02
C ASN A 42 -11.94 -8.41 0.15
N THR A 43 -10.68 -8.21 -0.24
CA THR A 43 -10.12 -6.86 -0.36
C THR A 43 -10.92 -6.06 -1.40
N GLU A 44 -11.27 -4.82 -1.05
CA GLU A 44 -12.13 -3.93 -1.86
C GLU A 44 -11.30 -2.94 -2.69
N THR A 45 -10.20 -2.44 -2.11
CA THR A 45 -9.25 -1.53 -2.77
C THR A 45 -7.86 -2.15 -2.80
N LEU A 46 -7.20 -2.06 -3.95
CA LEU A 46 -5.80 -2.38 -4.18
C LEU A 46 -5.10 -1.13 -4.69
N ILE A 47 -4.01 -0.72 -4.05
CA ILE A 47 -3.13 0.35 -4.54
C ILE A 47 -1.72 -0.21 -4.64
N VAL A 48 -1.03 0.07 -5.74
CA VAL A 48 0.34 -0.36 -5.96
C VAL A 48 1.17 0.84 -6.35
N ALA A 49 2.26 1.05 -5.60
CA ALA A 49 3.28 2.01 -5.89
C ALA A 49 4.57 1.28 -6.28
N LYS A 50 5.14 1.64 -7.43
CA LYS A 50 6.38 1.07 -7.94
C LYS A 50 7.53 2.01 -7.65
N GLY A 51 8.63 1.42 -7.18
CA GLY A 51 9.81 2.14 -6.77
C GLY A 51 10.85 2.36 -7.87
N PRO A 52 12.01 2.93 -7.50
CA PRO A 52 12.41 3.19 -6.11
C PRO A 52 11.54 4.26 -5.42
N ILE A 53 10.96 3.92 -4.27
CA ILE A 53 10.19 4.87 -3.44
C ILE A 53 11.15 5.39 -2.37
N ASP A 54 11.45 6.68 -2.43
CA ASP A 54 12.23 7.36 -1.39
C ASP A 54 11.28 8.02 -0.38
N LEU A 55 11.52 7.72 0.90
CA LEU A 55 10.77 8.25 2.04
C LEU A 55 11.40 9.52 2.62
N GLY A 56 12.56 9.94 2.09
CA GLY A 56 13.21 11.21 2.44
C GLY A 56 12.40 12.44 2.00
N GLU A 57 12.71 13.59 2.61
CA GLU A 57 12.06 14.86 2.28
C GLU A 57 12.32 15.27 0.83
N THR A 58 11.24 15.51 0.08
CA THR A 58 11.32 16.24 -1.20
C THR A 58 10.54 17.54 -1.08
N ALA A 59 11.21 18.64 -1.42
CA ALA A 59 10.58 19.95 -1.57
C ALA A 59 9.38 19.88 -2.52
N ASP A 60 8.28 20.51 -2.11
CA ASP A 60 7.01 20.63 -2.82
C ASP A 60 6.36 19.26 -3.15
N ALA A 61 5.93 18.54 -2.09
CA ALA A 61 5.44 17.15 -2.14
C ALA A 61 4.41 16.88 -3.24
N LEU A 62 3.56 17.86 -3.58
CA LEU A 62 2.53 17.71 -4.60
C LEU A 62 2.98 18.08 -6.02
N SER A 63 4.16 18.67 -6.22
CA SER A 63 4.71 18.88 -7.56
C SER A 63 4.95 17.54 -8.29
N ASP A 64 5.30 16.50 -7.54
CA ASP A 64 5.33 15.10 -7.96
C ASP A 64 4.20 14.31 -7.30
N LEU A 65 3.01 14.36 -7.91
CA LEU A 65 1.83 13.61 -7.45
C LEU A 65 2.10 12.10 -7.34
N SER A 66 2.82 11.51 -8.29
CA SER A 66 3.15 10.08 -8.25
C SER A 66 4.04 9.73 -7.07
N GLY A 67 5.07 10.53 -6.80
CA GLY A 67 5.93 10.36 -5.62
C GLY A 67 5.17 10.56 -4.31
N HIS A 68 4.26 11.55 -4.25
CA HIS A 68 3.39 11.75 -3.09
C HIS A 68 2.51 10.54 -2.81
N LEU A 69 1.78 10.04 -3.80
CA LEU A 69 0.93 8.85 -3.65
C LEU A 69 1.78 7.62 -3.31
N ALA A 70 2.94 7.44 -3.92
CA ALA A 70 3.83 6.33 -3.62
C ALA A 70 4.32 6.35 -2.17
N ARG A 71 4.67 7.52 -1.64
CA ARG A 71 5.03 7.71 -0.23
C ARG A 71 3.85 7.49 0.70
N SER A 72 2.65 7.95 0.34
CA SER A 72 1.44 7.71 1.12
C SER A 72 1.12 6.21 1.22
N VAL A 73 1.19 5.47 0.11
CA VAL A 73 0.99 4.01 0.09
C VAL A 73 2.07 3.28 0.89
N ALA A 74 3.33 3.71 0.79
CA ALA A 74 4.43 3.11 1.55
C ALA A 74 4.32 3.42 3.06
N GLY A 75 4.05 4.67 3.42
CA GLY A 75 3.85 5.12 4.80
C GLY A 75 2.64 4.49 5.46
N GLY A 76 1.58 4.28 4.68
CA GLY A 76 0.27 3.94 5.21
C GLY A 76 -0.15 4.90 6.34
N PRO A 77 -0.97 4.45 7.28
CA PRO A 77 -1.43 5.29 8.39
C PRO A 77 -0.32 5.62 9.40
N LEU A 78 0.82 4.92 9.37
CA LEU A 78 1.97 5.20 10.22
C LEU A 78 2.85 6.33 9.70
N GLY A 79 2.83 6.60 8.39
CA GLY A 79 3.61 7.69 7.79
C GLY A 79 3.26 9.04 8.42
N ASP A 80 1.97 9.28 8.65
CA ASP A 80 1.48 10.52 9.27
C ASP A 80 1.67 10.49 10.79
N ALA A 81 1.38 9.37 11.44
CA ALA A 81 1.42 9.27 12.90
C ALA A 81 2.84 9.22 13.49
N LYS A 82 3.79 8.63 12.76
CA LYS A 82 5.17 8.34 13.21
C LYS A 82 6.19 8.67 12.12
N GLY A 83 5.97 9.78 11.40
CA GLY A 83 6.85 10.22 10.31
C GLY A 83 8.34 10.27 10.67
N ASP A 84 8.69 10.66 11.90
CA ASP A 84 10.08 10.64 12.38
C ASP A 84 10.69 9.23 12.39
N VAL A 85 9.94 8.23 12.87
CA VAL A 85 10.39 6.83 12.88
C VAL A 85 10.40 6.28 11.47
N PHE A 86 9.41 6.64 10.65
CA PHE A 86 9.33 6.20 9.27
C PHE A 86 10.50 6.71 8.43
N ARG A 87 11.01 7.90 8.73
CA ARG A 87 12.24 8.45 8.13
C ARG A 87 13.49 7.62 8.41
N LEU A 88 13.50 6.70 9.38
CA LEU A 88 14.63 5.76 9.55
C LEU A 88 14.75 4.77 8.37
N LEU A 89 13.69 4.59 7.60
CA LEU A 89 13.70 3.86 6.34
C LEU A 89 14.18 4.73 5.16
N SER A 90 14.55 5.99 5.38
CA SER A 90 15.16 6.83 4.33
C SER A 90 16.45 6.17 3.84
N GLY A 91 16.62 6.12 2.51
CA GLY A 91 17.70 5.39 1.87
C GLY A 91 17.52 3.87 1.80
N ALA A 92 16.52 3.29 2.48
CA ALA A 92 16.08 1.93 2.19
C ALA A 92 15.30 1.96 0.87
N HIS A 93 15.90 1.47 -0.21
CA HIS A 93 15.25 1.45 -1.51
C HIS A 93 14.04 0.50 -1.53
N ILE A 94 12.84 1.04 -1.33
CA ILE A 94 11.59 0.29 -1.46
C ILE A 94 11.34 0.08 -2.96
N ARG A 95 11.37 -1.17 -3.40
CA ARG A 95 11.15 -1.56 -4.80
C ARG A 95 9.68 -1.43 -5.19
N PHE A 96 8.77 -1.76 -4.27
CA PHE A 96 7.34 -1.47 -4.43
C PHE A 96 6.64 -1.49 -3.07
N ALA A 97 5.48 -0.83 -3.02
CA ALA A 97 4.52 -0.96 -1.93
C ALA A 97 3.17 -1.41 -2.51
N VAL A 98 2.50 -2.33 -1.83
CA VAL A 98 1.14 -2.80 -2.15
C VAL A 98 0.25 -2.55 -0.95
N GLU A 99 -0.81 -1.78 -1.15
CA GLU A 99 -1.89 -1.65 -0.19
C GLU A 99 -3.08 -2.53 -0.61
N GLY A 100 -3.67 -3.23 0.36
CA GLY A 100 -5.01 -3.78 0.24
C GLY A 100 -5.88 -3.30 1.39
N SER A 101 -7.07 -2.78 1.11
CA SER A 101 -8.00 -2.23 2.10
C SER A 101 -9.46 -2.65 1.84
N ARG A 102 -10.27 -2.67 2.91
CA ARG A 102 -11.69 -3.04 2.96
C ARG A 102 -12.38 -2.40 4.18
N ALA A 103 -13.70 -2.55 4.28
CA ALA A 103 -14.48 -2.14 5.45
C ALA A 103 -14.25 -0.67 5.86
N PHE A 104 -14.31 0.22 4.87
CA PHE A 104 -14.21 1.66 5.07
C PHE A 104 -15.37 2.19 5.91
N ARG A 105 -15.07 3.16 6.78
CA ARG A 105 -16.02 3.76 7.72
C ARG A 105 -15.84 5.28 7.76
N ALA A 106 -16.93 5.97 8.08
CA ALA A 106 -16.84 7.40 8.39
C ALA A 106 -16.01 7.62 9.67
N PRO A 107 -15.19 8.69 9.72
CA PRO A 107 -14.55 9.12 10.96
C PRO A 107 -15.59 9.62 11.97
N ARG A 108 -15.21 9.69 13.25
CA ARG A 108 -16.08 10.24 14.31
C ARG A 108 -16.23 11.77 14.24
N GLY A 109 -15.29 12.44 13.58
CA GLY A 109 -15.29 13.89 13.35
C GLY A 109 -14.58 14.23 12.05
N LEU A 110 -13.54 15.04 12.13
CA LEU A 110 -12.66 15.34 11.00
C LEU A 110 -11.60 14.24 10.82
N GLY A 111 -10.93 14.25 9.67
CA GLY A 111 -9.80 13.38 9.37
C GLY A 111 -10.11 12.20 8.46
N LEU A 112 -9.14 11.30 8.34
CA LEU A 112 -9.22 10.10 7.50
C LEU A 112 -10.18 9.07 8.10
N GLY A 113 -11.09 8.54 7.28
CA GLY A 113 -12.00 7.47 7.67
C GLY A 113 -11.28 6.17 8.06
N PRO A 114 -11.63 5.52 9.19
CA PRO A 114 -11.06 4.23 9.58
C PRO A 114 -11.37 3.11 8.58
N TYR A 115 -10.40 2.23 8.34
CA TYR A 115 -10.53 1.07 7.45
C TYR A 115 -9.73 -0.12 7.97
N GLU A 116 -10.04 -1.31 7.45
CA GLU A 116 -9.16 -2.47 7.60
C GLU A 116 -8.25 -2.58 6.37
N GLY A 117 -6.94 -2.45 6.56
CA GLY A 117 -6.01 -2.56 5.44
C GLY A 117 -4.63 -3.03 5.86
N CYS A 118 -3.82 -3.35 4.85
CA CYS A 118 -2.42 -3.66 5.01
C CYS A 118 -1.58 -3.04 3.89
N HIS A 119 -0.35 -2.66 4.24
CA HIS A 119 0.68 -2.15 3.35
C HIS A 119 1.85 -3.14 3.39
N ILE A 120 2.19 -3.71 2.24
CA ILE A 120 3.29 -4.66 2.04
C ILE A 120 4.41 -3.90 1.34
N LEU A 121 5.52 -3.70 2.04
CA LEU A 121 6.69 -2.97 1.54
C LEU A 121 7.79 -3.98 1.18
N ALA A 122 8.16 -4.05 -0.09
CA ALA A 122 9.23 -4.92 -0.55
C ALA A 122 10.48 -4.10 -0.88
N PHE A 123 11.60 -4.46 -0.27
CA PHE A 123 12.86 -3.73 -0.40
C PHE A 123 13.76 -4.34 -1.49
N GLU A 124 14.57 -3.50 -2.14
CA GLU A 124 15.55 -3.93 -3.15
C GLU A 124 16.80 -4.52 -2.49
N ASN A 125 17.47 -3.73 -1.64
CA ASN A 125 18.64 -4.11 -0.86
C ASN A 125 18.56 -3.37 0.47
N VAL A 126 17.79 -3.91 1.42
CA VAL A 126 17.76 -3.32 2.76
C VAL A 126 18.77 -4.02 3.66
N ASP A 127 19.65 -3.23 4.25
CA ASP A 127 20.56 -3.70 5.27
C ASP A 127 19.76 -4.11 6.50
N GLY A 128 19.99 -5.32 7.01
CA GLY A 128 19.27 -5.86 8.19
C GLY A 128 19.20 -4.86 9.36
N PRO A 129 20.33 -4.24 9.74
CA PRO A 129 20.39 -3.16 10.74
C PRO A 129 19.50 -1.95 10.47
N VAL A 130 19.17 -1.60 9.23
CA VAL A 130 18.23 -0.48 8.95
C VAL A 130 16.83 -0.89 9.40
N ILE A 131 16.38 -2.09 9.03
CA ILE A 131 15.08 -2.61 9.45
C ILE A 131 15.04 -2.82 10.96
N ASP A 132 16.11 -3.36 11.54
CA ASP A 132 16.15 -3.63 12.98
C ASP A 132 16.11 -2.32 13.80
N ARG A 133 16.79 -1.26 13.32
CA ARG A 133 16.68 0.09 13.92
C ARG A 133 15.28 0.67 13.79
N PHE A 134 14.63 0.51 12.64
CA PHE A 134 13.25 0.94 12.44
C PHE A 134 12.30 0.24 13.41
N MET A 135 12.38 -1.10 13.53
CA MET A 135 11.54 -1.87 14.45
C MET A 135 11.80 -1.50 15.91
N SER A 136 13.06 -1.37 16.32
CA SER A 136 13.43 -0.98 17.68
C SER A 136 12.99 0.46 18.03
N ALA A 137 13.01 1.38 17.06
CA ALA A 137 12.51 2.73 17.25
C ALA A 137 10.98 2.77 17.43
N LEU A 138 10.23 1.90 16.74
CA LEU A 138 8.79 1.77 16.97
C LEU A 138 8.50 1.29 18.40
N GLU A 139 9.20 0.26 18.87
CA GLU A 139 9.08 -0.25 20.26
C GLU A 139 9.37 0.86 21.29
N THR A 140 10.46 1.60 21.07
CA THR A 140 10.88 2.71 21.95
C THR A 140 9.86 3.86 21.93
N ALA A 141 9.15 4.07 20.83
CA ALA A 141 8.13 5.11 20.68
C ALA A 141 6.79 4.80 21.39
N GLY A 142 6.80 3.84 22.33
CA GLY A 142 5.64 3.46 23.14
C GLY A 142 4.78 2.36 22.51
N ALA A 143 5.31 1.62 21.54
CA ALA A 143 4.61 0.47 20.97
C ALA A 143 4.76 -0.78 21.86
N ALA A 144 3.78 -1.67 21.80
CA ALA A 144 3.80 -2.93 22.53
C ALA A 144 4.17 -4.10 21.61
N ALA A 145 5.07 -4.98 22.06
CA ALA A 145 5.31 -6.24 21.37
C ALA A 145 4.13 -7.20 21.59
N THR A 146 3.72 -7.88 20.53
CA THR A 146 2.70 -8.94 20.55
C THR A 146 3.09 -10.03 19.56
N ARG A 147 2.39 -11.17 19.58
CA ARG A 147 2.64 -12.26 18.64
C ARG A 147 1.37 -12.55 17.83
N ILE A 148 1.48 -12.45 16.51
CA ILE A 148 0.36 -12.61 15.57
C ILE A 148 0.76 -13.62 14.51
N ALA A 149 -0.06 -14.66 14.30
CA ALA A 149 0.22 -15.75 13.37
C ALA A 149 1.64 -16.37 13.56
N GLY A 150 2.12 -16.41 14.80
CA GLY A 150 3.45 -16.94 15.14
C GLY A 150 4.63 -16.02 14.82
N VAL A 151 4.38 -14.78 14.39
CA VAL A 151 5.40 -13.75 14.10
C VAL A 151 5.32 -12.65 15.16
N ASP A 152 6.48 -12.14 15.59
CA ASP A 152 6.53 -11.01 16.51
C ASP A 152 6.15 -9.73 15.78
N ALA A 153 5.21 -8.99 16.38
CA ALA A 153 4.59 -7.80 15.83
C ALA A 153 4.69 -6.64 16.81
N VAL A 154 4.92 -5.44 16.28
CA VAL A 154 4.94 -4.19 17.04
C VAL A 154 3.60 -3.50 16.86
N LEU A 155 2.85 -3.35 17.95
CA LEU A 155 1.57 -2.66 18.01
C LEU A 155 1.79 -1.18 18.36
N VAL A 156 1.55 -0.32 17.38
CA VAL A 156 1.58 1.13 17.52
C VAL A 156 0.15 1.63 17.65
N LYS A 157 -0.13 2.43 18.68
CA LYS A 157 -1.43 3.11 18.87
C LYS A 157 -1.24 4.61 18.89
N TRP A 158 -2.20 5.32 18.33
CA TRP A 158 -2.26 6.78 18.39
C TRP A 158 -3.70 7.24 18.24
N ARG A 159 -3.94 8.49 18.63
CA ARG A 159 -5.19 9.18 18.36
C ARG A 159 -4.97 10.17 17.23
N ALA A 160 -5.84 10.14 16.22
CA ALA A 160 -5.89 11.12 15.15
C ALA A 160 -7.30 11.73 15.16
N GLU A 161 -7.39 13.04 15.39
CA GLU A 161 -8.67 13.73 15.64
C GLU A 161 -9.48 13.04 16.76
N GLU A 162 -10.67 12.55 16.44
CA GLU A 162 -11.59 11.85 17.35
C GLU A 162 -11.51 10.31 17.25
N ASP A 163 -10.65 9.80 16.37
CA ASP A 163 -10.50 8.38 16.10
C ASP A 163 -9.25 7.79 16.76
N GLU A 164 -9.44 6.62 17.36
CA GLU A 164 -8.35 5.80 17.89
C GLU A 164 -7.84 4.88 16.79
N TRP A 165 -6.56 4.97 16.49
CA TRP A 165 -5.91 4.19 15.46
C TRP A 165 -4.91 3.20 16.06
N SER A 166 -4.76 2.09 15.36
CA SER A 166 -3.72 1.11 15.63
C SER A 166 -3.09 0.63 14.33
N ALA A 167 -1.80 0.34 14.38
CA ALA A 167 -1.10 -0.37 13.34
C ALA A 167 -0.22 -1.47 13.93
N PHE A 168 -0.22 -2.61 13.27
CA PHE A 168 0.63 -3.74 13.58
C PHE A 168 1.72 -3.83 12.52
N VAL A 169 2.98 -3.76 12.95
CA VAL A 169 4.14 -3.79 12.07
C VAL A 169 4.90 -5.09 12.29
N VAL A 170 5.18 -5.81 11.20
CA VAL A 170 5.96 -7.05 11.23
C VAL A 170 7.01 -7.05 10.13
N ARG A 171 8.15 -7.67 10.44
CA ARG A 171 9.11 -8.11 9.42
C ARG A 171 8.70 -9.50 8.93
N ALA A 172 7.82 -9.55 7.93
CA ALA A 172 7.29 -10.82 7.41
C ALA A 172 8.35 -11.67 6.68
N ARG A 173 9.35 -11.01 6.06
CA ARG A 173 10.53 -11.63 5.45
C ARG A 173 11.75 -10.72 5.68
N PRO A 174 12.99 -11.20 5.44
CA PRO A 174 14.17 -10.36 5.55
C PRO A 174 14.09 -9.05 4.74
N ASP A 175 13.40 -9.09 3.59
CA ASP A 175 13.22 -8.02 2.61
C ASP A 175 11.78 -7.48 2.53
N VAL A 176 10.90 -7.84 3.48
CA VAL A 176 9.48 -7.42 3.46
C VAL A 176 8.99 -7.00 4.84
N ILE A 177 8.46 -5.78 4.91
CA ILE A 177 7.67 -5.29 6.05
C ILE A 177 6.19 -5.34 5.67
N VAL A 178 5.35 -5.72 6.63
CA VAL A 178 3.89 -5.58 6.54
C VAL A 178 3.42 -4.68 7.66
N ILE A 179 2.60 -3.69 7.31
CA ILE A 179 1.91 -2.78 8.24
C ILE A 179 0.41 -3.03 8.06
N ALA A 180 -0.33 -3.33 9.13
CA ALA A 180 -1.76 -3.57 9.03
C ALA A 180 -2.54 -2.77 10.08
N THR A 181 -3.73 -2.28 9.74
CA THR A 181 -4.56 -1.49 10.66
C THR A 181 -5.38 -2.33 11.65
N SER A 182 -5.41 -3.65 11.45
CA SER A 182 -6.07 -4.59 12.36
C SER A 182 -5.30 -5.91 12.47
N GLU A 183 -5.39 -6.53 13.64
CA GLU A 183 -4.83 -7.86 13.92
C GLU A 183 -5.41 -8.92 12.96
N ARG A 184 -6.71 -8.81 12.67
CA ARG A 184 -7.42 -9.70 11.74
C ARG A 184 -6.81 -9.65 10.33
N MET A 185 -6.67 -8.45 9.77
CA MET A 185 -6.05 -8.26 8.46
C MET A 185 -4.61 -8.81 8.44
N LEU A 186 -3.83 -8.52 9.48
CA LEU A 186 -2.45 -9.01 9.57
C LEU A 186 -2.38 -10.54 9.61
N THR A 187 -3.22 -11.16 10.43
CA THR A 187 -3.29 -12.62 10.56
C THR A 187 -3.59 -13.27 9.22
N GLU A 188 -4.64 -12.80 8.52
CA GLU A 188 -5.01 -13.32 7.20
C GLU A 188 -3.87 -13.17 6.18
N VAL A 189 -3.20 -12.01 6.14
CA VAL A 189 -2.08 -11.75 5.22
C VAL A 189 -0.89 -12.67 5.51
N LEU A 190 -0.52 -12.84 6.78
CA LEU A 190 0.61 -13.70 7.18
C LEU A 190 0.33 -15.18 6.93
N ASP A 191 -0.88 -15.66 7.22
CA ASP A 191 -1.28 -17.04 6.92
C ASP A 191 -1.19 -17.33 5.42
N ARG A 192 -1.64 -16.38 4.58
CA ARG A 192 -1.60 -16.49 3.12
C ARG A 192 -0.18 -16.40 2.58
N ALA A 193 0.69 -15.61 3.21
CA ALA A 193 2.11 -15.53 2.87
C ALA A 193 2.83 -16.87 3.13
N GLN A 194 2.44 -17.61 4.16
CA GLN A 194 3.05 -18.89 4.52
C GLN A 194 2.48 -20.09 3.73
N ARG A 195 1.16 -20.17 3.60
CA ARG A 195 0.47 -21.38 3.11
C ARG A 195 0.03 -21.28 1.65
N GLY A 196 0.10 -20.08 1.05
CA GLY A 196 -0.61 -19.77 -0.18
C GLY A 196 -2.12 -19.60 0.07
N GLY A 197 -2.76 -18.72 -0.70
CA GLY A 197 -4.18 -18.41 -0.55
C GLY A 197 -5.10 -19.30 -1.38
N GLY A 198 -6.26 -19.69 -0.84
CA GLY A 198 -7.31 -20.44 -1.56
C GLY A 198 -8.07 -19.65 -2.64
N GLY A 199 -7.78 -18.36 -2.78
CA GLY A 199 -8.33 -17.46 -3.79
C GLY A 199 -7.61 -16.11 -3.73
N ARG A 200 -7.35 -15.46 -4.88
CA ARG A 200 -6.56 -14.22 -4.98
C ARG A 200 -7.47 -12.99 -4.83
N ALA A 201 -7.03 -11.98 -4.07
CA ALA A 201 -7.62 -10.64 -4.10
C ALA A 201 -7.57 -10.08 -5.53
N PHE A 202 -8.68 -9.52 -6.01
CA PHE A 202 -8.83 -9.07 -7.40
C PHE A 202 -8.54 -10.17 -8.43
N PRO A 203 -9.48 -11.12 -8.62
CA PRO A 203 -9.40 -12.14 -9.66
C PRO A 203 -9.11 -11.52 -11.03
N ARG A 204 -8.35 -12.22 -11.90
CA ARG A 204 -7.99 -11.72 -13.23
C ARG A 204 -9.20 -11.48 -14.15
N SER A 205 -10.35 -12.01 -13.80
CA SER A 205 -11.62 -11.83 -14.50
C SER A 205 -12.30 -10.49 -14.21
N LEU A 206 -11.84 -9.72 -13.22
CA LEU A 206 -12.38 -8.39 -12.95
C LEU A 206 -12.15 -7.46 -14.16
N GLN A 207 -13.21 -6.76 -14.56
CA GLN A 207 -13.17 -5.88 -15.73
C GLN A 207 -12.24 -4.68 -15.54
N GLU A 208 -12.04 -4.28 -14.28
CA GLU A 208 -11.21 -3.17 -13.86
C GLU A 208 -9.75 -3.34 -14.28
N TRP A 209 -9.27 -4.60 -14.36
CA TRP A 209 -7.94 -4.91 -14.88
C TRP A 209 -7.71 -4.41 -16.31
N ALA A 210 -8.77 -4.20 -17.09
CA ALA A 210 -8.65 -3.72 -18.46
C ALA A 210 -8.38 -2.22 -18.58
N GLY A 211 -8.67 -1.44 -17.53
CA GLY A 211 -8.47 0.02 -17.51
C GLY A 211 -7.25 0.45 -16.70
N VAL A 212 -6.55 -0.49 -16.05
CA VAL A 212 -5.35 -0.18 -15.27
C VAL A 212 -4.09 -0.34 -16.11
N ASP A 213 -3.24 0.68 -16.12
CA ASP A 213 -1.88 0.58 -16.64
C ASP A 213 -0.94 0.14 -15.52
N THR A 214 -0.67 -1.17 -15.44
CA THR A 214 0.26 -1.74 -14.43
C THR A 214 1.72 -1.32 -14.65
N SER A 215 2.04 -0.66 -15.76
CA SER A 215 3.36 -0.09 -16.00
C SER A 215 3.55 1.26 -15.28
N ALA A 216 2.46 1.98 -15.00
CA ALA A 216 2.46 3.28 -14.32
C ALA A 216 3.11 3.23 -12.94
N SER A 217 3.68 4.36 -12.49
CA SER A 217 4.37 4.47 -11.20
C SER A 217 3.46 4.16 -10.02
N VAL A 218 2.21 4.64 -10.08
CA VAL A 218 1.16 4.27 -9.13
C VAL A 218 -0.06 3.81 -9.92
N TRP A 219 -0.66 2.70 -9.51
CA TRP A 219 -1.92 2.25 -10.07
C TRP A 219 -2.80 1.65 -8.99
N ALA A 220 -4.11 1.69 -9.19
CA ALA A 220 -5.06 1.21 -8.21
C ALA A 220 -6.30 0.59 -8.88
N ILE A 221 -6.95 -0.31 -8.14
CA ILE A 221 -8.27 -0.83 -8.46
C ILE A 221 -9.11 -0.72 -7.20
N ARG A 222 -10.36 -0.29 -7.36
CA ARG A 222 -11.38 -0.47 -6.33
C ARG A 222 -12.56 -1.23 -6.92
N HIS A 223 -12.94 -2.31 -6.29
CA HIS A 223 -14.14 -3.06 -6.64
C HIS A 223 -15.22 -2.77 -5.60
N TYR A 224 -16.38 -2.28 -6.03
CA TYR A 224 -17.46 -1.96 -5.11
C TYR A 224 -18.22 -3.21 -4.74
N VAL A 225 -18.19 -3.56 -3.45
CA VAL A 225 -18.93 -4.68 -2.90
C VAL A 225 -20.23 -4.19 -2.28
N PRO A 226 -21.38 -4.84 -2.55
CA PRO A 226 -22.64 -4.50 -1.88
C PRO A 226 -22.58 -4.72 -0.36
N GLU A 227 -21.80 -5.70 0.07
CA GLU A 227 -21.60 -6.01 1.48
C GLU A 227 -20.72 -4.95 2.13
N GLY A 228 -21.19 -4.31 3.20
CA GLY A 228 -20.48 -3.19 3.84
C GLY A 228 -20.69 -1.82 3.17
N SER A 229 -21.36 -1.75 2.01
CA SER A 229 -21.62 -0.47 1.32
C SER A 229 -22.40 0.53 2.15
N ARG A 230 -23.21 0.08 3.13
CA ARG A 230 -23.97 0.95 4.03
C ARG A 230 -23.09 1.73 5.02
N SER A 231 -22.01 1.12 5.50
CA SER A 231 -21.08 1.75 6.44
C SER A 231 -19.98 2.56 5.74
N ASP A 232 -19.72 2.27 4.47
CA ASP A 232 -18.72 2.96 3.67
C ASP A 232 -19.25 4.30 3.14
N PRO A 233 -18.72 5.46 3.60
CA PRO A 233 -19.19 6.76 3.17
C PRO A 233 -18.80 7.12 1.73
N THR A 234 -17.87 6.37 1.13
CA THR A 234 -17.37 6.58 -0.23
C THR A 234 -17.96 5.60 -1.24
N SER A 235 -18.70 4.59 -0.77
CA SER A 235 -19.36 3.65 -1.67
C SER A 235 -20.43 4.37 -2.49
N PRO A 236 -20.43 4.24 -3.83
CA PRO A 236 -21.49 4.77 -4.67
C PRO A 236 -22.75 3.89 -4.61
N LEU A 237 -22.69 2.66 -4.07
CA LEU A 237 -23.78 1.67 -4.10
C LEU A 237 -24.94 2.02 -3.14
N THR A 238 -25.55 3.17 -3.36
CA THR A 238 -26.61 3.78 -2.58
C THR A 238 -27.40 4.75 -3.47
N SER A 239 -28.65 5.01 -3.12
CA SER A 239 -29.47 6.07 -3.72
C SER A 239 -29.30 7.41 -3.00
N GLU A 240 -28.68 7.41 -1.83
CA GLU A 240 -28.54 8.57 -0.96
C GLU A 240 -27.15 9.20 -1.08
N GLN A 241 -27.12 10.52 -1.21
CA GLN A 241 -25.89 11.31 -1.15
C GLN A 241 -25.30 11.23 0.26
N ARG A 242 -24.00 10.92 0.33
CA ARG A 242 -23.19 10.91 1.55
C ARG A 242 -22.05 11.92 1.41
N PRO A 243 -21.33 12.23 2.50
CA PRO A 243 -20.27 13.25 2.46
C PRO A 243 -19.15 12.99 1.44
N ALA A 244 -18.88 11.73 1.07
CA ALA A 244 -17.72 11.37 0.26
C ALA A 244 -18.04 10.43 -0.93
N ASN A 245 -19.28 10.42 -1.43
CA ASN A 245 -19.67 9.61 -2.58
C ASN A 245 -20.39 10.42 -3.66
N GLU A 246 -20.63 9.77 -4.80
CA GLU A 246 -21.68 10.15 -5.74
C GLU A 246 -22.59 8.93 -5.92
N PRO A 247 -23.90 9.02 -5.60
CA PRO A 247 -24.82 7.90 -5.67
C PRO A 247 -24.90 7.27 -7.06
N ASP A 248 -24.63 5.97 -7.12
CA ASP A 248 -24.79 5.10 -8.28
C ASP A 248 -24.95 3.63 -7.84
N THR A 249 -26.20 3.17 -7.74
CA THR A 249 -26.53 1.79 -7.37
C THR A 249 -26.08 0.75 -8.38
N LEU A 250 -25.62 1.16 -9.56
CA LEU A 250 -25.19 0.29 -10.65
C LEU A 250 -23.67 0.36 -10.92
N ALA A 251 -22.93 1.03 -10.02
CA ALA A 251 -21.47 1.05 -10.04
C ALA A 251 -20.88 -0.34 -9.85
N VAL A 252 -19.73 -0.60 -10.47
CA VAL A 252 -19.00 -1.86 -10.34
C VAL A 252 -17.63 -1.65 -9.72
N GLY A 253 -16.89 -0.64 -10.19
CA GLY A 253 -15.56 -0.38 -9.66
C GLY A 253 -14.85 0.76 -10.37
N MET A 254 -13.57 0.89 -10.05
CA MET A 254 -12.66 1.83 -10.67
C MET A 254 -11.29 1.21 -10.93
N ALA A 255 -10.63 1.73 -11.95
CA ALA A 255 -9.20 1.55 -12.16
C ALA A 255 -8.53 2.92 -12.29
N VAL A 256 -7.35 3.08 -11.71
CA VAL A 256 -6.60 4.34 -11.71
C VAL A 256 -5.16 4.07 -12.08
N SER A 257 -4.55 4.98 -12.83
CA SER A 257 -3.13 4.97 -13.15
C SER A 257 -2.58 6.39 -13.12
N VAL A 258 -1.51 6.60 -12.37
CA VAL A 258 -0.81 7.88 -12.19
C VAL A 258 0.66 7.69 -12.55
N GLY A 259 1.15 8.54 -13.46
CA GLY A 259 2.55 8.49 -13.89
C GLY A 259 2.80 9.04 -15.29
N GLY A 260 4.04 8.89 -15.73
CA GLY A 260 4.53 9.46 -16.99
C GLY A 260 4.99 10.92 -16.82
N ARG A 261 4.09 11.89 -16.99
CA ARG A 261 4.38 13.32 -16.74
C ARG A 261 3.86 13.74 -15.35
N PRO A 262 4.47 14.73 -14.68
CA PRO A 262 3.99 15.23 -13.40
C PRO A 262 2.50 15.54 -13.42
N GLY A 263 1.75 15.00 -12.45
CA GLY A 263 0.31 15.21 -12.29
C GLY A 263 -0.60 14.48 -13.29
N LYS A 264 -0.06 13.75 -14.27
CA LYS A 264 -0.88 13.02 -15.25
C LYS A 264 -1.54 11.81 -14.58
N PHE A 265 -2.86 11.73 -14.73
CA PHE A 265 -3.64 10.56 -14.32
C PHE A 265 -4.60 10.11 -15.41
N VAL A 266 -4.97 8.84 -15.34
CA VAL A 266 -6.11 8.24 -16.04
C VAL A 266 -6.87 7.40 -15.03
N ALA A 267 -8.18 7.59 -14.98
CA ALA A 267 -9.09 6.74 -14.22
C ALA A 267 -10.19 6.21 -15.15
N HIS A 268 -10.69 5.04 -14.82
CA HIS A 268 -11.79 4.37 -15.50
C HIS A 268 -12.84 4.06 -14.44
N TYR A 269 -14.03 4.64 -14.57
CA TYR A 269 -15.17 4.39 -13.70
C TYR A 269 -16.12 3.42 -14.40
N TYR A 270 -16.36 2.26 -13.79
CA TYR A 270 -17.19 1.21 -14.34
C TYR A 270 -18.56 1.24 -13.68
N SER A 271 -19.60 1.46 -14.48
CA SER A 271 -20.99 1.43 -14.06
C SER A 271 -21.87 1.05 -15.23
N THR A 272 -22.95 0.30 -14.96
CA THR A 272 -23.97 0.01 -15.99
C THR A 272 -25.05 1.09 -16.05
N ASN A 273 -24.91 2.16 -15.26
CA ASN A 273 -25.80 3.30 -15.26
C ASN A 273 -25.64 4.13 -16.54
N SER A 274 -26.74 4.38 -17.25
CA SER A 274 -26.76 5.29 -18.41
C SER A 274 -26.26 6.71 -18.09
N GLN A 275 -26.30 7.13 -16.82
CA GLN A 275 -25.83 8.42 -16.33
C GLN A 275 -24.40 8.38 -15.75
N ALA A 276 -23.67 7.27 -15.89
CA ALA A 276 -22.34 7.09 -15.29
C ALA A 276 -21.38 8.25 -15.58
N GLN A 277 -21.39 8.80 -16.79
CA GLN A 277 -20.52 9.94 -17.13
C GLN A 277 -20.91 11.22 -16.37
N ALA A 278 -22.21 11.47 -16.20
CA ALA A 278 -22.69 12.62 -15.43
C ALA A 278 -22.37 12.47 -13.94
N ILE A 279 -22.51 11.25 -13.40
CA ILE A 279 -22.15 10.89 -12.02
C ILE A 279 -20.66 11.11 -11.79
N ALA A 280 -19.80 10.53 -12.65
CA ALA A 280 -18.35 10.71 -12.58
C ALA A 280 -17.95 12.18 -12.66
N ARG A 281 -18.63 13.01 -13.46
CA ARG A 281 -18.34 14.44 -13.54
C ARG A 281 -18.55 15.17 -12.21
N ARG A 282 -19.55 14.81 -11.41
CA ARG A 282 -19.82 15.47 -10.13
C ARG A 282 -18.73 15.17 -9.09
N LEU A 283 -18.25 13.93 -9.05
CA LEU A 283 -17.16 13.55 -8.15
C LEU A 283 -15.80 14.16 -8.57
N TRP A 284 -15.51 14.22 -9.87
CA TRP A 284 -14.16 14.50 -10.38
C TRP A 284 -13.94 15.93 -10.88
N SER A 285 -14.97 16.78 -10.98
CA SER A 285 -14.83 18.16 -11.50
C SER A 285 -14.86 19.19 -10.39
N HIS A 286 -13.69 19.80 -10.11
CA HIS A 286 -13.50 20.82 -9.09
C HIS A 286 -12.81 22.04 -9.71
N PRO A 287 -13.52 22.82 -10.55
CA PRO A 287 -12.92 23.88 -11.35
C PRO A 287 -12.42 25.07 -10.51
N ARG A 288 -12.99 25.30 -9.32
CA ARG A 288 -12.56 26.39 -8.43
C ARG A 288 -11.14 26.13 -7.90
N GLU A 289 -10.81 24.86 -7.71
CA GLU A 289 -9.53 24.36 -7.22
C GLU A 289 -8.56 24.04 -8.37
N GLY A 290 -9.03 24.14 -9.62
CA GLY A 290 -8.20 23.92 -10.81
C GLY A 290 -8.14 22.46 -11.30
N LEU A 291 -9.03 21.59 -10.83
CA LEU A 291 -9.18 20.22 -11.31
C LEU A 291 -10.31 20.15 -12.35
N THR A 292 -9.93 20.10 -13.63
CA THR A 292 -10.86 20.06 -14.77
C THR A 292 -10.53 18.88 -15.71
N PRO A 293 -10.85 17.65 -15.31
CA PRO A 293 -10.54 16.48 -16.13
C PRO A 293 -11.37 16.39 -17.41
N LEU A 294 -10.83 15.67 -18.38
CA LEU A 294 -11.51 15.25 -19.59
C LEU A 294 -12.25 13.95 -19.32
N PHE A 295 -13.47 13.85 -19.86
CA PHE A 295 -14.32 12.66 -19.75
C PHE A 295 -14.65 12.15 -21.14
N ALA A 296 -14.52 10.85 -21.35
CA ALA A 296 -14.85 10.17 -22.59
C ALA A 296 -15.45 8.80 -22.30
N SER A 297 -16.24 8.27 -23.23
CA SER A 297 -16.60 6.85 -23.21
C SER A 297 -15.35 6.01 -23.42
N GLY A 298 -15.13 5.06 -22.51
CA GLY A 298 -14.07 4.08 -22.59
C GLY A 298 -14.43 2.92 -23.52
N PRO A 299 -13.43 2.13 -23.92
CA PRO A 299 -13.59 1.07 -24.91
C PRO A 299 -14.50 -0.07 -24.45
N LYS A 300 -14.79 -0.19 -23.15
CA LYS A 300 -15.65 -1.23 -22.58
C LYS A 300 -16.95 -0.69 -22.00
N GLY A 301 -17.36 0.51 -22.41
CA GLY A 301 -18.53 1.20 -21.87
C GLY A 301 -18.30 1.85 -20.50
N ASP A 302 -17.06 1.83 -20.01
CA ASP A 302 -16.63 2.56 -18.83
C ASP A 302 -16.54 4.07 -19.11
N VAL A 303 -16.44 4.89 -18.06
CA VAL A 303 -16.16 6.32 -18.18
C VAL A 303 -14.67 6.54 -17.96
N ARG A 304 -13.98 6.94 -19.02
CA ARG A 304 -12.57 7.33 -18.94
C ARG A 304 -12.46 8.78 -18.49
N ILE A 305 -11.72 8.99 -17.41
CA ILE A 305 -11.44 10.29 -16.78
C ILE A 305 -9.94 10.52 -16.89
N SER A 306 -9.50 11.69 -17.36
CA SER A 306 -8.06 11.95 -17.49
C SER A 306 -7.73 13.42 -17.34
N GLY A 307 -6.53 13.71 -16.85
CA GLY A 307 -6.11 15.09 -16.66
C GLY A 307 -4.66 15.20 -16.19
N ALA A 308 -4.22 16.45 -16.08
CA ALA A 308 -2.93 16.82 -15.50
C ALA A 308 -3.04 18.22 -14.87
N PRO A 309 -3.51 18.32 -13.60
CA PRO A 309 -3.68 19.61 -12.94
C PRO A 309 -2.36 20.38 -12.84
N ARG A 310 -2.39 21.67 -13.19
CA ARG A 310 -1.19 22.53 -13.25
C ARG A 310 -0.95 23.34 -11.98
N SER A 311 -2.01 23.72 -11.26
CA SER A 311 -1.91 24.42 -9.98
C SER A 311 -1.59 23.45 -8.85
N ALA A 312 -1.00 23.96 -7.76
CA ALA A 312 -0.83 23.19 -6.53
C ALA A 312 -2.19 22.73 -5.99
N ASP A 313 -3.16 23.64 -5.88
CA ASP A 313 -4.52 23.35 -5.44
C ASP A 313 -5.20 22.26 -6.28
N GLY A 314 -4.99 22.26 -7.59
CA GLY A 314 -5.59 21.26 -8.47
C GLY A 314 -4.97 19.88 -8.27
N ARG A 315 -3.68 19.81 -7.89
CA ARG A 315 -3.01 18.56 -7.52
C ARG A 315 -3.43 18.09 -6.12
N SER A 316 -3.60 19.00 -5.17
CA SER A 316 -4.18 18.71 -3.84
C SER A 316 -5.58 18.12 -3.97
N MET A 317 -6.44 18.79 -4.76
CA MET A 317 -7.81 18.34 -4.99
C MET A 317 -7.85 16.99 -5.71
N LEU A 318 -6.96 16.78 -6.69
CA LEU A 318 -6.83 15.47 -7.33
C LEU A 318 -6.44 14.38 -6.33
N ALA A 319 -5.51 14.64 -5.40
CA ALA A 319 -5.16 13.68 -4.36
C ALA A 319 -6.36 13.35 -3.46
N LEU A 320 -7.14 14.34 -3.03
CA LEU A 320 -8.35 14.14 -2.22
C LEU A 320 -9.41 13.32 -2.97
N VAL A 321 -9.69 13.65 -4.24
CA VAL A 321 -10.63 12.91 -5.08
C VAL A 321 -10.17 11.47 -5.28
N LEU A 322 -8.88 11.26 -5.53
CA LEU A 322 -8.30 9.91 -5.68
C LEU A 322 -8.46 9.08 -4.42
N LEU A 323 -8.13 9.66 -3.26
CA LEU A 323 -8.28 8.99 -1.97
C LEU A 323 -9.74 8.61 -1.70
N ALA A 324 -10.68 9.57 -1.83
CA ALA A 324 -12.10 9.31 -1.64
C ALA A 324 -12.62 8.24 -2.60
N ALA A 325 -12.28 8.34 -3.88
CA ALA A 325 -12.72 7.39 -4.89
C ALA A 325 -12.14 5.98 -4.65
N LEU A 326 -10.99 5.86 -3.98
CA LEU A 326 -10.36 4.61 -3.55
C LEU A 326 -10.75 4.14 -2.13
N GLY A 327 -11.63 4.85 -1.42
CA GLY A 327 -12.16 4.43 -0.10
C GLY A 327 -11.65 5.25 1.08
N HIS A 328 -10.61 6.04 0.88
CA HIS A 328 -9.88 6.79 1.90
C HIS A 328 -10.40 8.23 2.02
N ALA A 329 -11.69 8.41 2.33
CA ALA A 329 -12.24 9.74 2.51
C ALA A 329 -11.58 10.50 3.67
N ILE A 330 -11.28 11.78 3.42
CA ILE A 330 -10.81 12.73 4.43
C ILE A 330 -11.92 13.76 4.64
N TYR A 331 -12.36 13.91 5.88
CA TYR A 331 -13.36 14.87 6.31
C TYR A 331 -12.66 16.13 6.79
N ILE A 332 -12.97 17.28 6.18
CA ILE A 332 -12.33 18.59 6.42
C ILE A 332 -13.33 19.61 6.94
#